data_AF-A0A8H3B9H6-F1
#
_entry.id   AF-A0A8H3B9H6-F1
#
_cell.length_a   1.000
_cell.length_b   1.000
_cell.length_c   1.000
_cell.angle_alpha   90.00
_cell.angle_beta   90.00
_cell.angle_gamma   90.00
#
_symmetry.space_group_name_H-M   'P 1'
#
loop_
_entity.id
_entity.type
_entity.pdbx_description
1 polymer ?
#
loop_
_entity_poly.entity_id
_entity_poly.type
_entity_poly.pdbx_seq_one_letter_code
_entity_poly.pdbx_strand_id
1 'polypeptide(L)'
;MVSTEPDSIGPSSVREVNPGETIWDALHSLPRADLDAYQPLVNLSALFRGRTVPAIDFFTTKLALLSALIDESRSGCREDATPASTAFVTFKDPRDARRAVKELAAHPKNVLACVVTPAPDVRDIDWGRAMKSTYTGEFVKDWVVNMGVWGFTLLWIFPVTLLVGLVSIDNLSRFIPQLGEYLKEHYVQKELLSSFLPTLLAASLALLIPLILFFIGKKGHNIITFSRLHDRILTRYYKFLVCK
;
A
#
# COMPACT_ATOMS: atom_id res chain seq x y z
N MET A 1 -47.96 -36.19 -24.79
CA MET A 1 -48.50 -34.88 -24.39
C MET A 1 -47.44 -34.19 -23.56
N VAL A 2 -46.69 -33.28 -24.18
CA VAL A 2 -45.68 -32.45 -23.50
C VAL A 2 -46.08 -31.02 -23.80
N SER A 3 -46.59 -30.31 -22.80
CA SER A 3 -46.88 -28.88 -22.87
C SER A 3 -45.54 -28.14 -22.93
N THR A 4 -45.31 -27.41 -24.02
CA THR A 4 -44.30 -26.37 -24.11
C THR A 4 -44.99 -25.03 -23.91
N GLU A 5 -45.12 -24.59 -22.66
CA GLU A 5 -45.37 -23.18 -22.37
C GLU A 5 -44.05 -22.42 -22.61
N PRO A 6 -44.04 -21.36 -23.43
CA PRO A 6 -42.91 -20.45 -23.48
C PRO A 6 -42.93 -19.58 -22.21
N ASP A 7 -41.83 -19.56 -21.47
CA ASP A 7 -41.64 -18.70 -20.29
C ASP A 7 -41.94 -17.24 -20.66
N SER A 8 -43.00 -16.68 -20.07
CA SER A 8 -43.55 -15.35 -20.38
C SER A 8 -42.76 -14.21 -19.72
N ILE A 9 -41.44 -14.31 -19.68
CA ILE A 9 -40.57 -13.30 -19.07
C ILE A 9 -40.18 -12.30 -20.16
N GLY A 10 -41.15 -11.53 -20.63
CA GLY A 10 -40.93 -10.43 -21.57
C GLY A 10 -42.09 -9.42 -21.49
N PRO A 11 -41.83 -8.11 -21.53
CA PRO A 11 -42.88 -7.11 -21.42
C PRO A 11 -43.90 -7.32 -22.54
N SER A 12 -45.19 -7.37 -22.17
CA SER A 12 -46.33 -7.69 -23.04
C SER A 12 -46.61 -6.62 -24.12
N SER A 13 -45.86 -5.52 -24.12
CA SER A 13 -45.93 -4.46 -25.11
C SER A 13 -44.53 -3.98 -25.51
N VAL A 14 -44.13 -4.24 -26.75
CA VAL A 14 -42.92 -3.63 -27.33
C VAL A 14 -43.23 -2.16 -27.62
N ARG A 15 -42.58 -1.25 -26.90
CA ARG A 15 -42.72 0.20 -27.11
C ARG A 15 -42.07 0.59 -28.45
N GLU A 16 -42.80 1.31 -29.29
CA GLU A 16 -42.25 1.89 -30.53
C GLU A 16 -41.25 3.00 -30.17
N VAL A 17 -40.04 2.92 -30.73
CA VAL A 17 -38.92 3.83 -30.44
C VAL A 17 -39.11 5.13 -31.22
N ASN A 18 -39.14 6.26 -30.53
CA ASN A 18 -39.18 7.57 -31.19
C ASN A 18 -37.81 7.88 -31.82
N PRO A 19 -37.77 8.47 -33.04
CA PRO A 19 -36.51 8.82 -33.69
C PRO A 19 -35.75 9.88 -32.88
N GLY A 20 -34.66 9.48 -32.25
CA GLY A 20 -33.82 10.32 -31.38
C GLY A 20 -33.73 9.85 -29.92
N GLU A 21 -34.54 8.87 -29.52
CA GLU A 21 -34.46 8.28 -28.18
C GLU A 21 -33.22 7.37 -28.08
N THR A 22 -32.35 7.64 -27.12
CA THR A 22 -31.19 6.78 -26.90
C THR A 22 -31.61 5.54 -26.12
N ILE A 23 -30.83 4.46 -26.27
CA ILE A 23 -31.06 3.20 -25.50
C ILE A 23 -31.08 3.48 -23.99
N TRP A 24 -30.36 4.52 -23.54
CA TRP A 24 -30.32 4.94 -22.14
C TRP A 24 -31.62 5.57 -21.66
N ASP A 25 -32.30 6.35 -22.50
CA ASP A 25 -33.60 6.95 -22.17
C ASP A 25 -34.68 5.87 -22.05
N ALA A 26 -34.64 4.87 -22.94
CA ALA A 26 -35.51 3.70 -22.86
C ALA A 26 -35.25 2.90 -21.57
N LEU A 27 -33.99 2.64 -21.22
CA LEU A 27 -33.61 1.96 -19.97
C LEU A 27 -34.01 2.74 -18.72
N HIS A 28 -33.93 4.07 -18.73
CA HIS A 28 -34.37 4.92 -17.62
C HIS A 28 -35.89 4.96 -17.46
N SER A 29 -36.65 4.73 -18.53
CA SER A 29 -38.11 4.68 -18.49
C SER A 29 -38.67 3.38 -17.92
N LEU A 30 -37.85 2.32 -17.83
CA LEU A 30 -38.27 1.02 -17.31
C LEU A 30 -38.40 1.03 -15.77
N PRO A 31 -39.34 0.25 -15.20
CA PRO A 31 -39.40 0.00 -13.76
C PRO A 31 -38.11 -0.66 -13.26
N ARG A 32 -37.63 -0.24 -12.08
CA ARG A 32 -36.39 -0.80 -11.48
C ARG A 32 -36.46 -2.30 -11.25
N ALA A 33 -37.63 -2.83 -10.89
CA ALA A 33 -37.84 -4.25 -10.64
C ALA A 33 -37.44 -5.16 -11.83
N ASP A 34 -37.59 -4.67 -13.06
CA ASP A 34 -37.24 -5.42 -14.27
C ASP A 34 -35.72 -5.44 -14.52
N LEU A 35 -34.99 -4.46 -13.98
CA LEU A 35 -33.54 -4.32 -14.11
C LEU A 35 -32.79 -5.02 -12.96
N ASP A 36 -33.43 -5.19 -11.80
CA ASP A 36 -32.83 -5.81 -10.60
C ASP A 36 -32.34 -7.24 -10.86
N ALA A 37 -33.02 -7.99 -11.75
CA ALA A 37 -32.63 -9.35 -12.13
C ALA A 37 -31.28 -9.41 -12.88
N TYR A 38 -30.90 -8.33 -13.56
CA TYR A 38 -29.66 -8.23 -14.35
C TYR A 38 -28.52 -7.57 -13.59
N GLN A 39 -28.73 -7.20 -12.32
CA GLN A 39 -27.72 -6.53 -11.52
C GLN A 39 -26.62 -7.52 -11.08
N PRO A 40 -25.33 -7.13 -11.16
CA PRO A 40 -24.26 -7.95 -10.62
C PRO A 40 -24.38 -8.07 -9.09
N LEU A 41 -24.16 -9.28 -8.58
CA LEU A 41 -24.18 -9.58 -7.15
C LEU A 41 -22.76 -9.58 -6.58
N VAL A 42 -22.60 -9.07 -5.35
CA VAL A 42 -21.34 -9.15 -4.61
C VAL A 42 -21.51 -9.97 -3.35
N ASN A 43 -20.53 -10.83 -3.09
CA ASN A 43 -20.45 -11.59 -1.84
C ASN A 43 -19.84 -10.68 -0.77
N LEU A 44 -20.59 -10.43 0.31
CA LEU A 44 -20.03 -9.75 1.46
C LEU A 44 -18.99 -10.65 2.14
N SER A 45 -17.95 -10.03 2.72
CA SER A 45 -16.85 -10.76 3.37
C SER A 45 -17.36 -11.71 4.46
N ALA A 46 -16.55 -12.69 4.85
CA ALA A 46 -16.91 -13.74 5.82
C ALA A 46 -17.49 -13.20 7.15
N LEU A 47 -17.16 -11.96 7.51
CA LEU A 47 -17.65 -11.27 8.72
C LEU A 47 -19.16 -10.91 8.63
N PHE A 48 -19.71 -10.80 7.42
CA PHE A 48 -21.12 -10.48 7.14
C PHE A 48 -21.89 -11.68 6.56
N ARG A 49 -21.61 -12.89 7.07
CA ARG A 49 -22.39 -14.11 6.81
C ARG A 49 -22.56 -14.50 5.33
N GLY A 50 -21.67 -14.05 4.44
CA GLY A 50 -21.63 -14.47 3.03
C GLY A 50 -22.92 -14.18 2.25
N ARG A 51 -23.73 -13.19 2.68
CA ARG A 51 -24.95 -12.82 1.94
C ARG A 51 -24.56 -12.19 0.60
N THR A 52 -25.21 -12.65 -0.47
CA THR A 52 -25.20 -12.02 -1.78
C THR A 52 -26.11 -10.80 -1.75
N VAL A 53 -25.58 -9.65 -2.12
CA VAL A 53 -26.34 -8.39 -2.16
C VAL A 53 -26.16 -7.75 -3.54
N PRO A 54 -27.19 -7.08 -4.09
CA PRO A 54 -27.07 -6.32 -5.33
C PRO A 54 -25.94 -5.28 -5.23
N ALA A 55 -25.00 -5.30 -6.17
CA ALA A 55 -23.74 -4.54 -6.05
C ALA A 55 -23.93 -3.03 -6.16
N ILE A 56 -24.76 -2.59 -7.11
CA ILE A 56 -25.04 -1.15 -7.33
C ILE A 56 -25.64 -0.53 -6.06
N ASP A 57 -26.65 -1.15 -5.45
CA ASP A 57 -27.26 -0.64 -4.20
C ASP A 57 -26.28 -0.62 -3.04
N PHE A 58 -25.48 -1.68 -2.89
CA PHE A 58 -24.47 -1.74 -1.85
C PHE A 58 -23.41 -0.63 -2.00
N PHE A 59 -22.87 -0.42 -3.20
CA PHE A 59 -21.84 0.60 -3.41
C PHE A 59 -22.40 2.02 -3.39
N THR A 60 -23.61 2.25 -3.88
CA THR A 60 -24.28 3.56 -3.82
C THR A 60 -24.58 3.96 -2.38
N THR A 61 -25.14 3.06 -1.57
CA THR A 61 -25.36 3.31 -0.13
C THR A 61 -24.04 3.50 0.62
N LYS A 62 -23.02 2.69 0.33
CA LYS A 62 -21.68 2.85 0.91
C LYS A 62 -21.04 4.20 0.52
N LEU A 63 -21.21 4.63 -0.73
CA LEU A 63 -20.73 5.93 -1.20
C LEU A 63 -21.46 7.06 -0.45
N ALA A 64 -22.78 6.99 -0.35
CA ALA A 64 -23.58 7.98 0.36
C ALA A 64 -23.19 8.11 1.84
N LEU A 65 -22.93 6.97 2.50
CA LEU A 65 -22.40 6.92 3.87
C LEU A 65 -21.03 7.61 3.94
N LEU A 66 -20.10 7.23 3.07
CA LEU A 66 -18.76 7.81 3.05
C LEU A 66 -18.78 9.31 2.76
N SER A 67 -19.63 9.78 1.85
CA SER A 67 -19.79 11.22 1.58
C SER A 67 -20.36 11.95 2.78
N ALA A 68 -21.35 11.38 3.48
CA ALA A 68 -21.89 11.97 4.69
C ALA A 68 -20.83 12.09 5.80
N LEU A 69 -20.00 11.05 6.01
CA LEU A 69 -18.89 11.12 6.97
C LEU A 69 -17.83 12.15 6.56
N ILE A 70 -17.55 12.29 5.27
CA ILE A 70 -16.63 13.31 4.78
C ILE A 70 -17.19 14.71 5.05
N ASP A 71 -18.47 14.95 4.74
CA ASP A 71 -19.11 16.24 4.97
C ASP A 71 -19.22 16.57 6.46
N GLU A 72 -19.53 15.59 7.30
CA GLU A 72 -19.47 15.71 8.76
C GLU A 72 -18.06 16.11 9.22
N SER A 73 -17.03 15.38 8.77
CA SER A 73 -15.63 15.69 9.13
C SER A 73 -15.15 17.07 8.65
N ARG A 74 -15.71 17.58 7.54
CA ARG A 74 -15.43 18.91 7.00
C ARG A 74 -16.22 20.02 7.69
N SER A 75 -17.42 19.70 8.16
CA SER A 75 -18.32 20.62 8.88
C SER A 75 -17.90 20.86 10.32
N GLY A 76 -17.04 19.99 10.88
CA GLY A 76 -16.44 20.18 12.20
C GLY A 76 -15.83 21.57 12.36
N CYS A 77 -16.10 22.22 13.49
CA CYS A 77 -15.66 23.59 13.72
C CYS A 77 -14.13 23.65 13.69
N ARG A 78 -13.56 24.47 12.81
CA ARG A 78 -12.10 24.60 12.65
C ARG A 78 -11.41 25.09 13.93
N GLU A 79 -12.17 25.65 14.87
CA GLU A 79 -11.71 26.11 16.17
C GLU A 79 -11.42 24.96 17.15
N ASP A 80 -12.06 23.80 16.99
CA ASP A 80 -11.82 22.61 17.83
C ASP A 80 -10.66 21.74 17.32
N ALA A 81 -10.12 22.07 16.14
CA ALA A 81 -9.02 21.31 15.55
C ALA A 81 -7.72 21.61 16.30
N THR A 82 -7.08 20.57 16.85
CA THR A 82 -5.77 20.70 17.48
C THR A 82 -4.76 21.23 16.46
N PRO A 83 -4.12 22.40 16.70
CA PRO A 83 -3.19 22.96 15.74
C PRO A 83 -1.99 22.02 15.56
N ALA A 84 -1.62 21.79 14.31
CA ALA A 84 -0.42 21.03 14.00
C ALA A 84 0.82 21.81 14.46
N SER A 85 1.85 21.09 14.92
CA SER A 85 3.13 21.69 15.33
C SER A 85 3.99 22.14 14.13
N THR A 86 3.50 21.94 12.90
CA THR A 86 4.20 22.24 11.64
C THR A 86 3.45 23.33 10.88
N ALA A 87 4.18 24.24 10.25
CA ALA A 87 3.61 25.32 9.45
C ALA A 87 4.45 25.58 8.19
N PHE A 88 3.79 26.02 7.12
CA PHE A 88 4.44 26.44 5.89
C PHE A 88 4.48 27.97 5.84
N VAL A 89 5.66 28.53 5.59
CA VAL A 89 5.86 29.98 5.49
C VAL A 89 6.29 30.31 4.06
N THR A 90 5.55 31.21 3.43
CA THR A 90 5.83 31.68 2.07
C THR A 90 6.38 33.10 2.13
N PHE A 91 7.50 33.34 1.43
CA PHE A 91 8.13 34.65 1.32
C PHE A 91 7.85 35.26 -0.05
N LYS A 92 7.89 36.60 -0.13
CA LYS A 92 7.74 37.33 -1.41
C LYS A 92 8.96 37.15 -2.32
N ASP A 93 10.17 37.18 -1.76
CA ASP A 93 11.42 36.96 -2.50
C ASP A 93 12.02 35.58 -2.14
N PRO A 94 12.42 34.75 -3.13
CA PRO A 94 13.12 33.49 -2.87
C PRO A 94 14.45 33.65 -2.11
N ARG A 95 15.11 34.80 -2.18
CA ARG A 95 16.35 35.08 -1.44
C ARG A 95 16.11 35.11 0.06
N ASP A 96 15.00 35.72 0.48
CA ASP A 96 14.61 35.80 1.89
C ASP A 96 14.25 34.42 2.44
N ALA A 97 13.58 33.58 1.65
CA ALA A 97 13.30 32.20 2.03
C ALA A 97 14.60 31.40 2.30
N ARG A 98 15.60 31.52 1.41
CA ARG A 98 16.90 30.86 1.59
C ARG A 98 17.65 31.40 2.80
N ARG A 99 17.59 32.71 3.03
CA ARG A 99 18.18 33.36 4.20
C ARG A 99 17.52 32.89 5.49
N ALA A 100 16.19 32.83 5.53
CA ALA A 100 15.41 32.33 6.66
C ALA A 100 15.80 30.89 7.02
N VAL A 101 15.91 29.99 6.04
CA VAL A 101 16.36 28.61 6.28
C VAL A 101 17.76 28.56 6.91
N LYS A 102 18.68 29.45 6.50
CA LYS A 102 20.05 29.47 7.01
C LYS A 102 20.17 30.10 8.40
N GLU A 103 19.47 31.21 8.63
CA GLU A 103 19.60 32.01 9.86
C GLU A 103 18.69 31.51 10.99
N LEU A 104 17.52 30.95 10.68
CA LEU A 104 16.55 30.46 11.67
C LEU A 104 16.67 28.94 11.93
N ALA A 105 17.71 28.29 11.40
CA ALA A 105 17.92 26.84 11.57
C ALA A 105 18.09 26.41 13.03
N ALA A 106 18.54 27.30 13.92
CA ALA A 106 18.72 27.01 15.33
C ALA A 106 18.24 28.19 16.17
N HIS A 107 17.23 27.96 17.02
CA HIS A 107 16.80 28.96 17.98
C HIS A 107 17.87 29.13 19.09
N PRO A 108 18.27 30.35 19.45
CA PRO A 108 19.43 30.61 20.31
C PRO A 108 19.31 30.04 21.73
N LYS A 109 18.08 29.81 22.22
CA LYS A 109 17.83 29.23 23.56
C LYS A 109 17.47 27.74 23.54
N ASN A 110 16.93 27.23 22.42
CA ASN A 110 16.38 25.87 22.32
C ASN A 110 16.54 25.36 20.90
N VAL A 111 17.64 24.67 20.61
CA VAL A 111 17.96 24.20 19.25
C VAL A 111 16.88 23.32 18.60
N LEU A 112 16.02 22.69 19.41
CA LEU A 112 14.95 21.82 18.93
C LEU A 112 13.61 22.56 18.75
N ALA A 113 13.42 23.75 19.33
CA ALA A 113 12.11 24.39 19.42
C ALA A 113 11.54 24.85 18.07
N CYS A 114 12.41 25.12 17.10
CA CYS A 114 12.02 25.46 15.74
C CYS A 114 13.06 24.90 14.77
N VAL A 115 12.66 23.88 14.02
CA VAL A 115 13.50 23.28 12.97
C VAL A 115 12.99 23.77 11.62
N VAL A 116 13.74 24.67 10.99
CA VAL A 116 13.41 25.20 9.68
C VAL A 116 14.09 24.37 8.61
N THR A 117 13.31 23.82 7.67
CA THR A 117 13.83 23.11 6.50
C THR A 117 13.20 23.69 5.23
N PRO A 118 13.90 23.62 4.07
CA PRO A 118 13.29 24.04 2.82
C PRO A 118 12.02 23.22 2.56
N ALA A 119 10.95 23.91 2.17
CA ALA A 119 9.68 23.25 1.89
C ALA A 119 9.85 22.23 0.75
N PRO A 120 9.46 20.96 0.95
CA PRO A 120 9.47 19.96 -0.11
C PRO A 120 8.31 20.20 -1.10
N ASP A 121 8.31 19.47 -2.22
CA ASP A 121 7.20 19.49 -3.15
C ASP A 121 5.91 18.97 -2.49
N VAL A 122 4.77 19.55 -2.86
CA VAL A 122 3.45 19.25 -2.26
C VAL A 122 3.05 17.79 -2.43
N ARG A 123 3.54 17.13 -3.49
CA ARG A 123 3.27 15.72 -3.79
C ARG A 123 4.15 14.77 -2.96
N ASP A 124 5.27 15.27 -2.45
CA ASP A 124 6.21 14.48 -1.65
C ASP A 124 5.84 14.43 -0.16
N ILE A 125 4.89 15.27 0.28
CA ILE A 125 4.48 15.39 1.68
C ILE A 125 3.45 14.31 2.03
N ASP A 126 3.73 13.53 3.08
CA ASP A 126 2.74 12.69 3.75
C ASP A 126 1.98 13.53 4.79
N TRP A 127 0.82 14.08 4.37
CA TRP A 127 -0.03 14.94 5.20
C TRP A 127 -0.46 14.28 6.51
N GLY A 128 -0.66 12.96 6.52
CA GLY A 128 -1.03 12.21 7.72
C GLY A 128 0.09 12.18 8.77
N ARG A 129 1.35 12.41 8.37
CA ARG A 129 2.50 12.55 9.27
C ARG A 129 2.79 14.01 9.59
N ALA A 130 2.70 14.88 8.59
CA ALA A 130 2.95 16.31 8.74
C ALA A 130 2.05 16.93 9.83
N MET A 131 0.80 16.46 9.96
CA MET A 131 -0.16 16.94 10.94
C MET A 131 0.01 16.36 12.36
N LYS A 132 0.86 15.35 12.56
CA LYS A 132 1.05 14.76 13.90
C LYS A 132 1.96 15.66 14.74
N SER A 133 1.48 16.03 15.94
CA SER A 133 2.27 16.77 16.92
C SER A 133 3.49 15.93 17.28
N THR A 134 4.68 16.45 16.98
CA THR A 134 5.89 15.71 17.22
C THR A 134 6.94 16.56 17.88
N TYR A 135 7.21 16.23 19.13
CA TYR A 135 8.26 16.93 19.85
C TYR A 135 8.94 16.06 20.91
N THR A 136 8.19 15.24 21.64
CA THR A 136 8.73 14.63 22.87
C THR A 136 9.18 13.17 22.78
N GLY A 137 9.07 12.51 21.61
CA GLY A 137 9.40 11.07 21.50
C GLY A 137 10.06 10.63 20.19
N GLU A 138 10.38 11.57 19.29
CA GLU A 138 10.90 11.26 17.96
C GLU A 138 12.29 10.62 18.03
N PHE A 139 13.19 11.15 18.87
CA PHE A 139 14.52 10.58 19.05
C PHE A 139 14.49 9.14 19.58
N VAL A 140 13.62 8.86 20.55
CA VAL A 140 13.46 7.51 21.12
C VAL A 140 12.90 6.58 20.06
N LYS A 141 11.88 7.02 19.33
CA LYS A 141 11.27 6.21 18.26
C LYS A 141 12.29 5.92 17.15
N ASP A 142 13.03 6.92 16.70
CA ASP A 142 14.06 6.76 15.68
C ASP A 142 15.18 5.84 16.13
N TRP A 143 15.60 5.95 17.40
CA TRP A 143 16.59 5.06 18.01
C TRP A 143 16.09 3.61 18.09
N VAL A 144 14.89 3.39 18.60
CA VAL A 144 14.25 2.06 18.67
C VAL A 144 14.12 1.44 17.30
N VAL A 145 13.68 2.20 16.28
CA VAL A 145 13.55 1.66 14.93
C VAL A 145 14.93 1.40 14.33
N ASN A 146 15.94 2.22 14.62
CA ASN A 146 17.29 1.98 14.15
C ASN A 146 17.89 0.70 14.78
N MET A 147 17.68 0.49 16.08
CA MET A 147 18.04 -0.77 16.75
C MET A 147 17.26 -1.95 16.18
N GLY A 148 15.96 -1.80 15.94
CA GLY A 148 15.13 -2.83 15.32
C GLY A 148 15.61 -3.21 13.91
N VAL A 149 16.00 -2.23 13.09
CA VAL A 149 16.59 -2.48 11.77
C VAL A 149 17.92 -3.23 11.91
N TRP A 150 18.82 -2.78 12.78
CA TRP A 150 20.10 -3.48 13.01
C TRP A 150 19.90 -4.91 13.52
N GLY A 151 19.02 -5.11 14.50
CA GLY A 151 18.67 -6.44 15.00
C GLY A 151 18.07 -7.32 13.91
N PHE A 152 17.17 -6.77 13.09
CA PHE A 152 16.64 -7.46 11.91
C PHE A 152 17.73 -7.84 10.92
N THR A 153 18.69 -6.94 10.63
CA THR A 153 19.78 -7.26 9.70
C THR A 153 20.66 -8.42 10.18
N LEU A 154 20.93 -8.49 11.49
CA LEU A 154 21.68 -9.61 12.08
C LEU A 154 20.85 -10.90 12.08
N LEU A 155 19.58 -10.81 12.47
CA LEU A 155 18.67 -11.95 12.48
C LEU A 155 18.42 -12.50 11.07
N TRP A 156 18.47 -11.66 10.04
CA TRP A 156 18.25 -12.05 8.64
C TRP A 156 19.37 -12.93 8.07
N ILE A 157 20.57 -12.93 8.66
CA ILE A 157 21.65 -13.82 8.23
C ILE A 157 21.22 -15.29 8.41
N PHE A 158 20.57 -15.61 9.53
CA PHE A 158 20.16 -16.96 9.89
C PHE A 158 19.16 -17.62 8.92
N PRO A 159 18.01 -17.02 8.57
CA PRO A 159 17.07 -17.61 7.62
C PRO A 159 17.70 -17.72 6.22
N VAL A 160 18.58 -16.81 5.82
CA VAL A 160 19.24 -16.91 4.51
C VAL A 160 20.20 -18.08 4.47
N THR A 161 21.07 -18.24 5.48
CA THR A 161 21.99 -19.39 5.52
C THR A 161 21.24 -20.71 5.66
N LEU A 162 20.16 -20.75 6.46
CA LEU A 162 19.32 -21.94 6.59
C LEU A 162 18.63 -22.28 5.26
N LEU A 163 17.98 -21.32 4.60
CA LEU A 163 17.30 -21.56 3.33
C LEU A 163 18.27 -21.98 2.22
N VAL A 164 19.42 -21.31 2.12
CA VAL A 164 20.45 -21.67 1.13
C VAL A 164 21.03 -23.06 1.40
N GLY A 165 21.31 -23.39 2.67
CA GLY A 165 21.80 -24.72 3.05
C GLY A 165 20.76 -25.83 2.85
N LEU A 166 19.50 -25.56 3.17
CA LEU A 166 18.40 -26.52 3.03
C LEU A 166 18.09 -26.82 1.56
N VAL A 167 18.32 -25.87 0.66
CA VAL A 167 18.07 -26.03 -0.79
C VAL A 167 19.29 -26.56 -1.55
N SER A 168 20.30 -27.06 -0.85
CA SER A 168 21.33 -27.89 -1.49
C SER A 168 20.69 -29.09 -2.21
N ILE A 169 21.22 -29.45 -3.39
CA ILE A 169 20.70 -30.56 -4.21
C ILE A 169 20.61 -31.86 -3.41
N ASP A 170 21.54 -32.10 -2.49
CA ASP A 170 21.52 -33.30 -1.65
C ASP A 170 20.29 -33.34 -0.75
N ASN A 171 19.89 -32.20 -0.19
CA ASN A 171 18.69 -32.07 0.63
C ASN A 171 17.42 -32.11 -0.23
N LEU A 172 17.45 -31.48 -1.41
CA LEU A 172 16.32 -31.48 -2.33
C LEU A 172 16.03 -32.89 -2.87
N SER A 173 17.07 -33.68 -3.15
CA SER A 173 16.93 -35.09 -3.57
C SER A 173 16.32 -35.98 -2.49
N ARG A 174 16.45 -35.60 -1.21
CA ARG A 174 15.82 -36.29 -0.08
C ARG A 174 14.35 -35.91 0.09
N PHE A 175 13.98 -34.66 -0.20
CA PHE A 175 12.59 -34.20 -0.15
C PHE A 175 11.77 -34.59 -1.38
N ILE A 176 12.39 -34.59 -2.56
CA ILE A 176 11.75 -34.90 -3.84
C ILE A 176 12.62 -35.94 -4.57
N PRO A 177 12.44 -37.25 -4.29
CA PRO A 177 13.28 -38.30 -4.86
C PRO A 177 13.19 -38.37 -6.39
N GLN A 178 12.03 -38.05 -6.98
CA GLN A 178 11.80 -38.00 -8.42
C GLN A 178 12.71 -36.97 -9.13
N LEU A 179 12.94 -35.82 -8.49
CA LEU A 179 13.83 -34.79 -9.03
C LEU A 179 15.29 -35.25 -8.93
N GLY A 180 15.64 -36.00 -7.87
CA GLY A 180 16.96 -36.59 -7.68
C GLY A 180 17.30 -37.65 -8.73
N GLU A 181 16.33 -38.47 -9.14
CA GLU A 181 16.51 -39.45 -10.23
C GLU A 181 16.69 -38.76 -11.59
N TYR A 182 15.88 -37.75 -11.90
CA TYR A 182 16.01 -36.94 -13.12
C TYR A 182 17.37 -36.21 -13.19
N LEU A 183 17.83 -35.64 -12.08
CA LEU A 183 19.15 -34.97 -12.02
C LEU A 183 20.34 -35.93 -12.10
N LYS A 184 20.15 -37.23 -11.88
CA LYS A 184 21.22 -38.23 -12.10
C LYS A 184 21.43 -38.52 -13.59
N GLU A 185 20.37 -38.44 -14.40
CA GLU A 185 20.45 -38.65 -15.85
C GLU A 185 21.02 -37.44 -16.60
N HIS A 186 20.87 -36.22 -16.05
CA HIS A 186 21.33 -34.98 -16.68
C HIS A 186 22.38 -34.22 -15.86
N TYR A 187 23.66 -34.56 -16.04
CA TYR A 187 24.79 -33.95 -15.33
C TYR A 187 24.88 -32.41 -15.48
N VAL A 188 24.71 -31.88 -16.70
CA VAL A 188 24.79 -30.43 -16.97
C VAL A 188 23.69 -29.66 -16.25
N GLN A 189 22.48 -30.20 -16.21
CA GLN A 189 21.34 -29.57 -15.54
C GLN A 189 21.51 -29.58 -14.02
N LYS A 190 22.11 -30.65 -13.47
CA LYS A 190 22.43 -30.75 -12.05
C LYS A 190 23.45 -29.68 -11.63
N GLU A 191 24.52 -29.50 -12.39
CA GLU A 191 25.56 -28.51 -12.09
C GLU A 191 25.04 -27.07 -12.20
N LEU A 192 24.23 -26.80 -13.23
CA LEU A 192 23.50 -25.55 -13.37
C LEU A 192 22.59 -25.31 -12.16
N LEU A 193 21.68 -26.24 -11.85
CA LEU A 193 20.75 -26.06 -10.74
C LEU A 193 21.48 -25.90 -9.41
N SER A 194 22.64 -26.55 -9.22
CA SER A 194 23.43 -26.46 -8.00
C SER A 194 23.96 -25.05 -7.74
N SER A 195 24.28 -24.33 -8.81
CA SER A 195 24.90 -23.00 -8.74
C SER A 195 23.85 -21.89 -8.88
N PHE A 196 22.81 -22.12 -9.66
CA PHE A 196 21.73 -21.17 -9.92
C PHE A 196 20.73 -21.10 -8.77
N LEU A 197 20.34 -22.24 -8.17
CA LEU A 197 19.27 -22.28 -7.18
C LEU A 197 19.63 -21.50 -5.88
N PRO A 198 20.84 -21.66 -5.30
CA PRO A 198 21.27 -20.84 -4.16
C PRO A 198 21.32 -19.35 -4.50
N THR A 199 21.85 -19.01 -5.68
CA THR A 199 21.99 -17.62 -6.14
C THR A 199 20.63 -16.96 -6.35
N LEU A 200 19.68 -17.66 -6.98
CA LEU A 200 18.33 -17.15 -7.24
C LEU A 200 17.53 -16.99 -5.95
N LEU A 201 17.69 -17.91 -5.00
CA LEU A 201 17.10 -17.78 -3.66
C LEU A 201 17.71 -16.61 -2.90
N ALA A 202 19.03 -16.49 -2.87
CA ALA A 202 19.70 -15.37 -2.23
C ALA A 202 19.28 -14.03 -2.86
N ALA A 203 19.16 -13.96 -4.18
CA ALA A 203 18.70 -12.77 -4.90
C ALA A 203 17.23 -12.44 -4.60
N SER A 204 16.32 -13.43 -4.61
CA SER A 204 14.91 -13.21 -4.30
C SER A 204 14.71 -12.76 -2.84
N LEU A 205 15.45 -13.35 -1.90
CA LEU A 205 15.51 -12.89 -0.50
C LEU A 205 16.05 -11.46 -0.43
N ALA A 206 17.10 -11.12 -1.18
CA ALA A 206 17.65 -9.76 -1.21
C ALA A 206 16.67 -8.72 -1.79
N LEU A 207 15.84 -9.10 -2.76
CA LEU A 207 14.77 -8.24 -3.31
C LEU A 207 13.61 -8.03 -2.33
N LEU A 208 13.39 -8.97 -1.41
CA LEU A 208 12.34 -8.86 -0.39
C LEU A 208 12.72 -7.85 0.72
N ILE A 209 14.01 -7.64 0.96
CA ILE A 209 14.50 -6.79 2.07
C ILE A 209 14.07 -5.33 1.94
N PRO A 210 14.22 -4.64 0.78
CA PRO A 210 13.72 -3.28 0.62
C PRO A 210 12.23 -3.13 0.94
N LEU A 211 11.41 -4.14 0.61
CA LEU A 211 9.98 -4.13 0.91
C LEU A 211 9.71 -4.21 2.41
N ILE A 212 10.45 -5.08 3.11
CA ILE A 212 10.34 -5.21 4.57
C ILE A 212 10.84 -3.93 5.25
N LEU A 213 11.98 -3.39 4.82
CA LEU A 213 12.53 -2.12 5.33
C LEU A 213 11.60 -0.94 5.05
N PHE A 214 10.92 -0.93 3.90
CA PHE A 214 9.90 0.06 3.59
C PHE A 214 8.69 -0.04 4.51
N PHE A 215 8.22 -1.25 4.79
CA PHE A 215 7.11 -1.46 5.71
C PHE A 215 7.45 -1.03 7.14
N ILE A 216 8.64 -1.38 7.63
CA ILE A 216 9.17 -0.95 8.94
C ILE A 216 9.37 0.57 8.94
N GLY A 217 9.93 1.13 7.87
CA GLY A 217 10.13 2.56 7.67
C GLY A 217 8.82 3.34 7.77
N LYS A 218 7.81 2.89 7.03
CA LYS A 218 6.48 3.50 6.98
C LYS A 218 5.79 3.47 8.35
N LYS A 219 5.95 2.43 9.16
CA LYS A 219 5.32 2.38 10.49
C LYS A 219 6.15 3.05 11.59
N GLY A 220 7.48 2.90 11.53
CA GLY A 220 8.40 3.29 12.59
C GLY A 220 8.85 4.74 12.51
N HIS A 221 9.20 5.25 11.34
CA HIS A 221 9.80 6.59 11.19
C HIS A 221 8.75 7.69 11.13
N ASN A 222 9.04 8.87 11.67
CA ASN A 222 8.23 10.08 11.42
C ASN A 222 8.84 10.97 10.34
N ILE A 223 9.18 10.38 9.19
CA ILE A 223 9.68 11.17 8.07
C ILE A 223 8.48 11.74 7.33
N ILE A 224 8.41 13.07 7.22
CA ILE A 224 7.30 13.77 6.56
C ILE A 224 7.28 13.63 5.03
N THR A 225 8.42 13.32 4.40
CA THR A 225 8.55 13.22 2.95
C THR A 225 8.83 11.80 2.46
N PHE A 226 8.22 11.43 1.33
CA PHE A 226 8.47 10.13 0.70
C PHE A 226 9.91 10.01 0.20
N SER A 227 10.47 11.06 -0.40
CA SER A 227 11.85 11.06 -0.90
C SER A 227 12.85 10.72 0.21
N ARG A 228 12.76 11.39 1.37
CA ARG A 228 13.64 11.09 2.51
C ARG A 228 13.44 9.69 3.06
N LEU A 229 12.20 9.18 3.05
CA LEU A 229 11.93 7.80 3.45
C LEU A 229 12.62 6.80 2.52
N HIS A 230 12.50 7.00 1.20
CA HIS A 230 13.17 6.17 0.20
C HIS A 230 14.69 6.23 0.35
N ASP A 231 15.29 7.42 0.43
CA ASP A 231 16.73 7.59 0.60
C ASP A 231 17.25 6.88 1.86
N ARG A 232 16.49 6.96 2.96
CA ARG A 232 16.82 6.29 4.22
C ARG A 232 16.79 4.78 4.08
N ILE A 233 15.81 4.23 3.35
CA ILE A 233 15.69 2.80 3.08
C ILE A 233 16.82 2.34 2.17
N LEU A 234 17.11 3.06 1.08
CA LEU A 234 18.20 2.74 0.18
C LEU A 234 19.55 2.75 0.91
N THR A 235 19.79 3.76 1.76
CA THR A 235 21.02 3.82 2.57
C THR A 235 21.14 2.62 3.52
N ARG A 236 20.04 2.20 4.14
CA ARG A 236 20.03 1.02 5.03
C ARG A 236 20.22 -0.27 4.24
N TYR A 237 19.59 -0.37 3.08
CA TYR A 237 19.73 -1.51 2.19
C TYR A 237 21.16 -1.64 1.66
N TYR A 238 21.79 -0.52 1.29
CA TYR A 238 23.20 -0.49 0.92
C TYR A 238 24.09 -0.99 2.07
N LYS A 239 23.88 -0.49 3.30
CA LYS A 239 24.60 -1.00 4.48
C LYS A 239 24.38 -2.49 4.69
N PHE A 240 23.15 -2.96 4.50
CA PHE A 240 22.83 -4.39 4.58
C PHE A 240 23.60 -5.20 3.53
N LEU A 241 23.64 -4.74 2.28
CA LEU A 241 24.38 -5.42 1.20
C LEU A 241 25.88 -5.46 1.46
N VAL A 242 26.46 -4.41 2.06
CA VAL A 242 27.89 -4.36 2.38
C VAL A 242 28.24 -5.24 3.60
N CYS A 243 27.32 -5.38 4.56
CA CYS A 243 27.56 -6.16 5.78
C CYS A 243 27.28 -7.66 5.66
N LYS A 244 26.64 -8.13 4.59
CA LYS A 244 26.26 -9.53 4.38
C LYS A 244 27.29 -10.27 3.52
#